data_AF-A0A516P3P9-F1
#
_entry.id   AF-A0A516P3P9-F1
#
_cell.length_a   1.000
_cell.length_b   1.000
_cell.length_c   1.000
_cell.angle_alpha   90.00
_cell.angle_beta   90.00
_cell.angle_gamma   90.00
#
_symmetry.space_group_name_H-M   'P 1'
#
loop_
_entity.id
_entity.type
_entity.pdbx_description
1 polymer ?
#
loop_
_entity_poly.entity_id
_entity_poly.type
_entity_poly.pdbx_seq_one_letter_code
_entity_poly.pdbx_strand_id
1 'polypeptide(L)'
;MNKLFLIIITLFISCKNPSQEKIDSSKDLSVLMESFSNKKEKKFLENFPKDFSSFKNTFGWNDEKDSPEILYKDSSKYIDYWFLLIQKPAYTSYEKQIISILKNGHWEADAVNYFKNKSFDYIKTNKKYNLINSLKNAEAEYVLLFLFNPSHTKYDANFVSNLDKDKQEIIKALFSNTISSEKKRSSFSFYEENQDYFVRSFDVNKDGRTDKIVSSIAYHGEDLFVFYGNSSNEYNLALETRNFSEDGGNIIENIYPINNSKGLIIKTYFPDRGYYEKEYYIIPQDNTWILKNTIYKTMSDVSENAVKYICDVTQNIDITKAGWTNKINPIPKESERNKKCRIENVSRDSRKYFIQDPDGYTNLRKDKLATSEVLQKVKSGENIEVIDNSGDWFLVKTKEGKEGYIHKSRIKSK
;
A
#
# COMPACT_ATOMS: atom_id res chain seq x y z
N MET A 1 73.98 -12.46 -41.52
CA MET A 1 73.21 -13.43 -42.33
C MET A 1 72.16 -14.09 -41.45
N ASN A 2 70.89 -13.85 -41.80
CA ASN A 2 69.66 -14.60 -41.52
C ASN A 2 69.67 -15.68 -40.42
N LYS A 3 68.76 -15.54 -39.45
CA LYS A 3 67.78 -16.61 -39.19
C LYS A 3 66.38 -16.03 -38.97
N LEU A 4 65.51 -16.47 -39.86
CA LEU A 4 64.07 -16.27 -39.95
C LEU A 4 63.40 -16.80 -38.67
N PHE A 5 62.56 -16.00 -38.01
CA PHE A 5 61.58 -16.50 -37.04
C PHE A 5 60.18 -16.28 -37.62
N LEU A 6 59.53 -17.39 -37.95
CA LEU A 6 58.17 -17.46 -38.46
C LEU A 6 57.22 -17.19 -37.27
N ILE A 7 56.57 -16.02 -37.23
CA ILE A 7 55.52 -15.72 -36.26
C ILE A 7 54.17 -16.06 -36.91
N ILE A 8 53.54 -17.11 -36.41
CA ILE A 8 52.17 -17.49 -36.76
C ILE A 8 51.22 -16.48 -36.10
N ILE A 9 50.55 -15.67 -36.92
CA ILE A 9 49.45 -14.80 -36.49
C ILE A 9 48.19 -15.65 -36.43
N THR A 10 47.78 -16.05 -35.23
CA THR A 10 46.42 -16.54 -34.98
C THR A 10 45.50 -15.35 -34.76
N LEU A 11 44.68 -15.02 -35.77
CA LEU A 11 43.53 -14.13 -35.62
C LEU A 11 42.52 -14.80 -34.67
N PHE A 12 42.40 -14.30 -33.44
CA PHE A 12 41.18 -14.50 -32.65
C PHE A 12 40.15 -13.47 -33.11
N ILE A 13 39.29 -13.89 -34.03
CA ILE A 13 38.01 -13.22 -34.30
C ILE A 13 37.13 -13.50 -33.08
N SER A 14 37.15 -12.57 -32.11
CA SER A 14 36.18 -12.58 -31.02
C SER A 14 34.87 -12.02 -31.57
N CYS A 15 33.94 -12.91 -31.96
CA CYS A 15 32.54 -12.57 -32.15
C CYS A 15 32.01 -11.93 -30.85
N LYS A 16 31.74 -10.62 -30.88
CA LYS A 16 31.05 -9.94 -29.79
C LYS A 16 29.60 -10.44 -29.75
N ASN A 17 29.27 -11.16 -28.68
CA ASN A 17 27.91 -11.52 -28.30
C ASN A 17 27.21 -10.26 -27.72
N PRO A 18 25.93 -9.97 -28.01
CA PRO A 18 25.27 -8.73 -27.59
C PRO A 18 24.78 -8.76 -26.12
N SER A 19 25.52 -9.41 -25.21
CA SER A 19 25.08 -9.63 -23.82
C SER A 19 26.05 -9.09 -22.76
N GLN A 20 26.87 -8.10 -23.09
CA GLN A 20 27.72 -7.39 -22.12
C GLN A 20 27.75 -5.88 -22.38
N GLU A 21 26.63 -5.21 -22.15
CA GLU A 21 26.62 -3.80 -21.74
C GLU A 21 25.93 -3.73 -20.37
N LYS A 22 26.72 -3.83 -19.29
CA LYS A 22 26.28 -3.34 -17.98
C LYS A 22 26.34 -1.81 -18.04
N ILE A 23 25.18 -1.20 -18.22
CA ILE A 23 24.97 0.25 -18.23
C ILE A 23 25.33 0.81 -16.85
N ASP A 24 26.18 1.83 -16.83
CA ASP A 24 26.63 2.52 -15.61
C ASP A 24 25.54 3.49 -15.11
N SER A 25 24.61 2.96 -14.33
CA SER A 25 23.45 3.67 -13.74
C SER A 25 23.78 5.00 -13.02
N SER A 26 25.02 5.17 -12.54
CA SER A 26 25.45 6.38 -11.82
C SER A 26 25.63 7.60 -12.76
N LYS A 27 26.03 7.34 -14.01
CA LYS A 27 26.33 8.39 -15.00
C LYS A 27 25.05 8.99 -15.57
N ASP A 28 24.06 8.16 -15.85
CA ASP A 28 22.79 8.59 -16.45
C ASP A 28 21.98 9.48 -15.50
N LEU A 29 21.99 9.17 -14.20
CA LEU A 29 21.31 9.97 -13.19
C LEU A 29 21.91 11.38 -13.06
N SER A 30 23.24 11.49 -13.05
CA SER A 30 23.93 12.78 -12.97
C SER A 30 23.58 13.70 -14.16
N VAL A 31 23.45 13.12 -15.35
CA VAL A 31 23.08 13.84 -16.58
C VAL A 31 21.62 14.30 -16.52
N LEU A 32 20.72 13.47 -16.00
CA LEU A 32 19.31 13.84 -15.80
C LEU A 32 19.18 15.03 -14.84
N MET A 33 19.89 15.01 -13.71
CA MET A 33 19.90 16.10 -12.73
C MET A 33 20.49 17.41 -13.29
N GLU A 34 21.63 17.30 -14.00
CA GLU A 34 22.31 18.45 -14.60
C GLU A 34 21.45 19.10 -15.70
N SER A 35 20.84 18.28 -16.55
CA SER A 35 19.99 18.75 -17.65
C SER A 35 18.67 19.34 -17.14
N PHE A 36 18.08 18.80 -16.07
CA PHE A 36 16.92 19.38 -15.39
C PHE A 36 17.21 20.75 -14.78
N SER A 37 18.34 20.88 -14.07
CA SER A 37 18.76 22.09 -13.37
C SER A 37 19.07 23.22 -14.36
N ASN A 38 19.77 22.89 -15.45
CA ASN A 38 20.16 23.85 -16.49
C ASN A 38 19.10 24.03 -17.60
N LYS A 39 17.92 23.41 -17.47
CA LYS A 39 16.84 23.45 -18.48
C LYS A 39 17.31 23.08 -19.90
N LYS A 40 18.22 22.10 -20.00
CA LYS A 40 18.68 21.53 -21.28
C LYS A 40 17.65 20.53 -21.79
N GLU A 41 16.54 21.04 -22.34
CA GLU A 41 15.30 20.29 -22.65
C GLU A 41 15.52 18.98 -23.42
N LYS A 42 16.21 19.04 -24.56
CA LYS A 42 16.49 17.85 -25.38
C LYS A 42 17.30 16.81 -24.60
N LYS A 43 18.36 17.23 -23.92
CA LYS A 43 19.22 16.35 -23.12
C LYS A 43 18.44 15.74 -21.95
N PHE A 44 17.56 16.51 -21.32
CA PHE A 44 16.68 16.04 -20.25
C PHE A 44 15.74 14.93 -20.75
N LEU A 45 15.03 15.16 -21.86
CA LEU A 45 14.12 14.19 -22.44
C LEU A 45 14.82 12.89 -22.90
N GLU A 46 16.03 13.00 -23.45
CA GLU A 46 16.84 11.84 -23.88
C GLU A 46 17.28 10.94 -22.71
N ASN A 47 17.43 11.52 -21.52
CA ASN A 47 17.90 10.86 -20.30
C ASN A 47 16.79 10.63 -19.27
N PHE A 48 15.54 11.00 -19.58
CA PHE A 48 14.40 10.64 -18.76
C PHE A 48 14.17 9.11 -18.86
N PRO A 49 13.70 8.44 -17.78
CA PRO A 49 13.44 7.00 -17.80
C PRO A 49 12.55 6.58 -18.97
N LYS A 50 12.84 5.41 -19.55
CA LYS A 50 12.20 4.96 -20.80
C LYS A 50 11.24 3.79 -20.61
N ASP A 51 11.32 3.13 -19.46
CA ASP A 51 10.50 2.01 -19.07
C ASP A 51 10.18 2.06 -17.58
N PHE A 52 9.30 1.18 -17.12
CA PHE A 52 8.87 1.15 -15.73
C PHE A 52 10.03 0.92 -14.75
N SER A 53 10.94 -0.01 -15.06
CA SER A 53 12.03 -0.38 -14.15
C SER A 53 13.03 0.77 -13.96
N SER A 54 13.45 1.42 -15.05
CA SER A 54 14.30 2.60 -15.00
C SER A 54 13.60 3.77 -14.29
N PHE A 55 12.28 3.91 -14.47
CA PHE A 55 11.50 4.94 -13.79
C PHE A 55 11.48 4.72 -12.28
N LYS A 56 11.16 3.50 -11.83
CA LYS A 56 11.19 3.11 -10.42
C LYS A 56 12.59 3.28 -9.82
N ASN A 57 13.62 2.79 -10.49
CA ASN A 57 15.00 2.92 -10.00
C ASN A 57 15.52 4.37 -9.98
N THR A 58 14.82 5.30 -10.61
CA THR A 58 15.17 6.73 -10.60
C THR A 58 14.38 7.48 -9.52
N PHE A 59 13.08 7.20 -9.41
CA PHE A 59 12.13 8.03 -8.65
C PHE A 59 11.34 7.29 -7.57
N GLY A 60 11.37 5.95 -7.55
CA GLY A 60 10.56 5.09 -6.69
C GLY A 60 11.29 4.61 -5.43
N TRP A 61 10.65 3.68 -4.73
CA TRP A 61 11.23 3.04 -3.55
C TRP A 61 12.18 1.91 -3.97
N ASN A 62 13.34 1.82 -3.33
CA ASN A 62 14.26 0.71 -3.52
C ASN A 62 13.91 -0.40 -2.53
N ASP A 63 13.22 -1.44 -3.00
CA ASP A 63 12.77 -2.55 -2.15
C ASP A 63 13.93 -3.34 -1.54
N GLU A 64 15.04 -3.50 -2.27
CA GLU A 64 16.21 -4.26 -1.80
C GLU A 64 16.91 -3.57 -0.63
N LYS A 65 16.95 -2.24 -0.64
CA LYS A 65 17.61 -1.41 0.37
C LYS A 65 16.65 -0.86 1.42
N ASP A 66 15.34 -1.08 1.23
CA ASP A 66 14.26 -0.47 2.00
C ASP A 66 14.47 1.05 2.20
N SER A 67 14.71 1.75 1.09
CA SER A 67 15.04 3.19 1.12
C SER A 67 14.60 3.90 -0.16
N PRO A 68 14.33 5.21 -0.11
CA PRO A 68 13.94 5.96 -1.30
C PRO A 68 15.12 6.15 -2.26
N GLU A 69 14.86 6.09 -3.57
CA GLU A 69 15.86 6.44 -4.57
C GLU A 69 16.26 7.92 -4.52
N ILE A 70 17.40 8.25 -5.12
CA ILE A 70 18.03 9.58 -5.00
C ILE A 70 17.06 10.72 -5.38
N LEU A 71 16.24 10.55 -6.40
CA LEU A 71 15.28 11.57 -6.85
C LEU A 71 13.87 11.37 -6.33
N TYR A 72 13.64 10.45 -5.39
CA TYR A 72 12.31 10.15 -4.84
C TYR A 72 11.56 11.39 -4.36
N LYS A 73 12.22 12.19 -3.51
CA LYS A 73 11.63 13.40 -2.89
C LYS A 73 11.31 14.51 -3.89
N ASP A 74 12.05 14.57 -4.98
CA ASP A 74 11.89 15.59 -6.02
C ASP A 74 11.18 15.08 -7.27
N SER A 75 10.74 13.82 -7.28
CA SER A 75 10.19 13.10 -8.44
C SER A 75 9.11 13.89 -9.16
N SER A 76 8.15 14.47 -8.43
CA SER A 76 7.07 15.28 -8.98
C SER A 76 7.56 16.44 -9.85
N LYS A 77 8.66 17.11 -9.47
CA LYS A 77 9.25 18.23 -10.24
C LYS A 77 9.80 17.76 -11.59
N TYR A 78 10.45 16.61 -11.62
CA TYR A 78 11.01 16.03 -12.83
C TYR A 78 9.89 15.53 -13.75
N ILE A 79 8.90 14.83 -13.18
CA ILE A 79 7.72 14.33 -13.90
C ILE A 79 6.92 15.48 -14.51
N ASP A 80 6.64 16.53 -13.74
CA ASP A 80 5.90 17.71 -14.22
C ASP A 80 6.64 18.41 -15.35
N TYR A 81 7.96 18.57 -15.22
CA TYR A 81 8.75 19.18 -16.28
C TYR A 81 8.77 18.32 -17.54
N TRP A 82 8.84 16.99 -17.42
CA TRP A 82 8.73 16.09 -18.56
C TRP A 82 7.38 16.22 -19.28
N PHE A 83 6.26 16.17 -18.55
CA PHE A 83 4.93 16.37 -19.12
C PHE A 83 4.72 17.77 -19.72
N LEU A 84 5.37 18.80 -19.17
CA LEU A 84 5.36 20.14 -19.76
C LEU A 84 6.09 20.16 -21.12
N LEU A 85 7.22 19.47 -21.23
CA LEU A 85 8.03 19.47 -22.44
C LEU A 85 7.37 18.70 -23.59
N ILE A 86 6.78 17.53 -23.34
CA ILE A 86 6.18 16.72 -24.42
C ILE A 86 4.98 17.39 -25.11
N GLN A 87 4.39 18.41 -24.48
CA GLN A 87 3.34 19.24 -25.08
C GLN A 87 3.86 20.18 -26.16
N LYS A 88 5.18 20.45 -26.17
CA LYS A 88 5.78 21.30 -27.19
C LYS A 88 5.82 20.55 -28.53
N PRO A 89 5.48 21.19 -29.66
CA PRO A 89 5.50 20.55 -30.97
C PRO A 89 6.83 19.81 -31.28
N ALA A 90 7.96 20.38 -30.87
CA ALA A 90 9.30 19.83 -31.07
C ALA A 90 9.56 18.49 -30.34
N TYR A 91 8.77 18.14 -29.33
CA TYR A 91 8.98 16.97 -28.46
C TYR A 91 7.80 16.02 -28.41
N THR A 92 6.83 16.17 -29.30
CA THR A 92 5.66 15.28 -29.40
C THR A 92 6.04 13.81 -29.64
N SER A 93 7.21 13.54 -30.22
CA SER A 93 7.72 12.17 -30.38
C SER A 93 7.92 11.42 -29.05
N TYR A 94 8.14 12.15 -27.94
CA TYR A 94 8.32 11.59 -26.60
C TYR A 94 7.00 11.17 -25.95
N GLU A 95 5.83 11.55 -26.49
CA GLU A 95 4.52 11.12 -25.95
C GLU A 95 4.39 9.59 -25.85
N LYS A 96 5.02 8.85 -26.77
CA LYS A 96 5.01 7.38 -26.76
C LYS A 96 5.69 6.78 -25.52
N GLN A 97 6.60 7.50 -24.88
CA GLN A 97 7.25 7.03 -23.65
C GLN A 97 6.26 6.92 -22.48
N ILE A 98 5.12 7.62 -22.50
CA ILE A 98 4.03 7.40 -21.55
C ILE A 98 3.68 5.91 -21.54
N ILE A 99 3.43 5.35 -22.72
CA ILE A 99 3.09 3.93 -22.86
C ILE A 99 4.25 3.03 -22.44
N SER A 100 5.48 3.37 -22.83
CA SER A 100 6.66 2.56 -22.48
C SER A 100 6.90 2.47 -20.97
N ILE A 101 6.66 3.54 -20.21
CA ILE A 101 6.78 3.56 -18.75
C ILE A 101 5.58 2.89 -18.08
N LEU A 102 4.37 3.05 -18.62
CA LEU A 102 3.18 2.38 -18.08
C LEU A 102 3.19 0.86 -18.33
N LYS A 103 3.84 0.42 -19.41
CA LYS A 103 3.91 -0.99 -19.79
C LYS A 103 4.64 -1.79 -18.70
N ASN A 104 4.01 -2.87 -18.25
CA ASN A 104 4.47 -3.72 -17.13
C ASN A 104 4.60 -2.97 -15.78
N GLY A 105 3.99 -1.79 -15.66
CA GLY A 105 3.91 -1.08 -14.40
C GLY A 105 2.95 -1.76 -13.43
N HIS A 106 3.27 -1.64 -12.15
CA HIS A 106 2.38 -2.03 -11.06
C HIS A 106 2.21 -0.85 -10.12
N TRP A 107 1.18 -0.93 -9.29
CA TRP A 107 0.88 0.13 -8.35
C TRP A 107 1.96 0.22 -7.26
N GLU A 108 2.46 1.44 -7.05
CA GLU A 108 3.28 1.85 -5.91
C GLU A 108 2.91 3.29 -5.55
N ALA A 109 3.08 3.66 -4.29
CA ALA A 109 2.82 5.02 -3.81
C ALA A 109 3.74 6.08 -4.46
N ASP A 110 3.48 7.34 -4.14
CA ASP A 110 4.32 8.49 -4.50
C ASP A 110 4.62 8.60 -6.01
N ALA A 111 5.87 8.49 -6.45
CA ALA A 111 6.29 8.82 -7.81
C ALA A 111 5.58 7.98 -8.89
N VAL A 112 5.36 6.69 -8.61
CA VAL A 112 4.76 5.74 -9.56
C VAL A 112 3.28 6.06 -9.74
N ASN A 113 2.51 6.17 -8.64
CA ASN A 113 1.10 6.58 -8.71
C ASN A 113 0.94 8.00 -9.26
N TYR A 114 1.87 8.91 -8.96
CA TYR A 114 1.86 10.28 -9.49
C TYR A 114 2.01 10.29 -11.02
N PHE A 115 2.98 9.54 -11.57
CA PHE A 115 3.17 9.41 -13.01
C PHE A 115 1.96 8.75 -13.70
N LYS A 116 1.39 7.71 -13.09
CA LYS A 116 0.14 7.07 -13.55
C LYS A 116 -0.99 8.09 -13.69
N ASN A 117 -1.25 8.87 -12.63
CA ASN A 117 -2.32 9.88 -12.64
C ASN A 117 -2.05 10.98 -13.69
N LYS A 118 -0.81 11.47 -13.78
CA LYS A 118 -0.43 12.46 -14.82
C LYS A 118 -0.62 11.93 -16.23
N SER A 119 -0.32 10.66 -16.46
CA SER A 119 -0.53 9.99 -17.75
C SER A 119 -2.01 9.89 -18.09
N PHE A 120 -2.84 9.49 -17.13
CA PHE A 120 -4.29 9.45 -17.27
C PHE A 120 -4.86 10.83 -17.65
N ASP A 121 -4.52 11.84 -16.87
CA ASP A 121 -4.97 13.22 -17.09
C ASP A 121 -4.47 13.79 -18.42
N TYR A 122 -3.22 13.51 -18.79
CA TYR A 122 -2.63 13.93 -20.05
C TYR A 122 -3.41 13.37 -21.24
N ILE A 123 -3.67 12.05 -21.25
CA ILE A 123 -4.39 11.37 -22.32
C ILE A 123 -5.80 11.93 -22.46
N LYS A 124 -6.50 12.10 -21.32
CA LYS A 124 -7.87 12.61 -21.29
C LYS A 124 -7.96 14.05 -21.77
N THR A 125 -7.14 14.94 -21.20
CA THR A 125 -7.20 16.39 -21.47
C THR A 125 -6.79 16.72 -22.88
N ASN A 126 -5.75 16.06 -23.40
CA ASN A 126 -5.22 16.30 -24.74
C ASN A 126 -5.86 15.41 -25.82
N LYS A 127 -6.87 14.60 -25.45
CA LYS A 127 -7.56 13.64 -26.32
C LYS A 127 -6.59 12.68 -27.05
N LYS A 128 -5.53 12.26 -26.36
CA LYS A 128 -4.45 11.40 -26.91
C LYS A 128 -4.77 9.90 -26.81
N TYR A 129 -6.04 9.52 -26.90
CA TYR A 129 -6.51 8.13 -26.79
C TYR A 129 -5.86 7.19 -27.80
N ASN A 130 -5.41 7.72 -28.94
CA ASN A 130 -4.63 6.97 -29.94
C ASN A 130 -3.35 6.33 -29.39
N LEU A 131 -2.77 6.86 -28.31
CA LEU A 131 -1.64 6.24 -27.63
C LEU A 131 -1.98 4.83 -27.10
N ILE A 132 -3.24 4.60 -26.72
CA ILE A 132 -3.75 3.30 -26.24
C ILE A 132 -4.40 2.53 -27.39
N ASN A 133 -5.23 3.18 -28.21
CA ASN A 133 -5.97 2.51 -29.30
C ASN A 133 -5.03 1.89 -30.35
N SER A 134 -3.87 2.50 -30.60
CA SER A 134 -2.88 1.96 -31.55
C SER A 134 -2.11 0.73 -31.05
N LEU A 135 -2.25 0.35 -29.78
CA LEU A 135 -1.55 -0.80 -29.20
C LEU A 135 -2.23 -2.12 -29.59
N LYS A 136 -1.44 -3.18 -29.68
CA LYS A 136 -1.98 -4.55 -29.73
C LYS A 136 -2.72 -4.86 -28.42
N ASN A 137 -3.75 -5.71 -28.46
CA ASN A 137 -4.55 -6.03 -27.27
C ASN A 137 -3.71 -6.52 -26.08
N ALA A 138 -2.77 -7.44 -26.33
CA ALA A 138 -1.85 -7.92 -25.28
C ALA A 138 -0.98 -6.81 -24.65
N GLU A 139 -0.60 -5.77 -25.40
CA GLU A 139 0.18 -4.66 -24.85
C GLU A 139 -0.70 -3.65 -24.12
N ALA A 140 -1.89 -3.38 -24.68
CA ALA A 140 -2.87 -2.51 -24.08
C ALA A 140 -3.35 -3.05 -22.73
N GLU A 141 -3.43 -4.37 -22.56
CA GLU A 141 -3.83 -5.01 -21.32
C GLU A 141 -2.93 -4.60 -20.14
N TYR A 142 -1.60 -4.69 -20.27
CA TYR A 142 -0.68 -4.23 -19.21
C TYR A 142 -0.84 -2.74 -18.89
N VAL A 143 -0.98 -1.91 -19.92
CA VAL A 143 -1.11 -0.46 -19.77
C VAL A 143 -2.44 -0.09 -19.11
N LEU A 144 -3.52 -0.72 -19.54
CA LEU A 144 -4.87 -0.51 -19.02
C LEU A 144 -5.00 -1.05 -17.60
N LEU A 145 -4.42 -2.21 -17.31
CA LEU A 145 -4.36 -2.76 -15.95
C LEU A 145 -3.70 -1.77 -14.98
N PHE A 146 -2.59 -1.16 -15.38
CA PHE A 146 -1.92 -0.20 -14.52
C PHE A 146 -2.71 1.12 -14.39
N LEU A 147 -3.21 1.68 -15.49
CA LEU A 147 -3.99 2.92 -15.48
C LEU A 147 -5.30 2.79 -14.69
N PHE A 148 -6.00 1.67 -14.90
CA PHE A 148 -7.35 1.40 -14.40
C PHE A 148 -7.38 0.35 -13.29
N ASN A 149 -6.26 0.12 -12.58
CA ASN A 149 -6.21 -0.84 -11.48
C ASN A 149 -7.40 -0.64 -10.53
N PRO A 150 -8.38 -1.56 -10.48
CA PRO A 150 -9.65 -1.27 -9.82
C PRO A 150 -9.54 -1.12 -8.29
N SER A 151 -8.46 -1.63 -7.69
CA SER A 151 -8.15 -1.43 -6.27
C SER A 151 -7.78 0.02 -5.95
N HIS A 152 -7.33 0.80 -6.95
CA HIS A 152 -6.79 2.16 -6.74
C HIS A 152 -7.34 3.22 -7.70
N THR A 153 -8.07 2.84 -8.76
CA THR A 153 -8.60 3.74 -9.78
C THR A 153 -10.12 3.51 -9.95
N LYS A 154 -10.90 4.58 -9.91
CA LYS A 154 -12.34 4.53 -10.19
C LYS A 154 -12.60 4.36 -11.69
N TYR A 155 -13.64 3.61 -12.05
CA TYR A 155 -14.10 3.51 -13.44
C TYR A 155 -14.49 4.89 -13.98
N ASP A 156 -13.84 5.33 -15.07
CA ASP A 156 -14.13 6.60 -15.74
C ASP A 156 -14.81 6.34 -17.09
N ALA A 157 -16.15 6.39 -17.09
CA ALA A 157 -16.94 6.11 -18.29
C ALA A 157 -16.63 7.05 -19.46
N ASN A 158 -16.21 8.29 -19.19
CA ASN A 158 -15.87 9.26 -20.24
C ASN A 158 -14.52 8.91 -20.88
N PHE A 159 -13.51 8.55 -20.08
CA PHE A 159 -12.26 8.07 -20.66
C PHE A 159 -12.49 6.82 -21.50
N VAL A 160 -13.21 5.83 -20.95
CA VAL A 160 -13.42 4.52 -21.59
C VAL A 160 -14.18 4.67 -22.92
N SER A 161 -15.18 5.55 -23.00
CA SER A 161 -15.97 5.72 -24.24
C SER A 161 -15.17 6.28 -25.43
N ASN A 162 -13.99 6.86 -25.19
CA ASN A 162 -13.09 7.33 -26.24
C ASN A 162 -12.09 6.27 -26.73
N LEU A 163 -12.08 5.08 -26.12
CA LEU A 163 -11.24 3.96 -26.56
C LEU A 163 -11.97 3.07 -27.58
N ASP A 164 -11.22 2.30 -28.35
CA ASP A 164 -11.80 1.35 -29.30
C ASP A 164 -12.50 0.18 -28.56
N LYS A 165 -13.47 -0.45 -29.21
CA LYS A 165 -14.33 -1.50 -28.61
C LYS A 165 -13.53 -2.60 -27.90
N ASP A 166 -12.45 -3.07 -28.51
CA ASP A 166 -11.57 -4.07 -27.91
C ASP A 166 -10.97 -3.61 -26.58
N LYS A 167 -10.55 -2.34 -26.49
CA LYS A 167 -9.99 -1.75 -25.25
C LYS A 167 -11.06 -1.54 -24.20
N GLN A 168 -12.26 -1.14 -24.63
CA GLN A 168 -13.42 -1.03 -23.73
C GLN A 168 -13.74 -2.39 -23.10
N GLU A 169 -13.71 -3.48 -23.87
CA GLU A 169 -13.94 -4.82 -23.34
C GLU A 169 -12.80 -5.27 -22.42
N ILE A 170 -11.53 -4.92 -22.68
CA ILE A 170 -10.43 -5.16 -21.72
C ILE A 170 -10.71 -4.46 -20.38
N ILE A 171 -11.06 -3.17 -20.39
CA ILE A 171 -11.34 -2.43 -19.15
C ILE A 171 -12.57 -2.99 -18.45
N LYS A 172 -13.62 -3.30 -19.20
CA LYS A 172 -14.82 -3.94 -18.66
C LYS A 172 -14.49 -5.27 -18.01
N ALA A 173 -13.63 -6.10 -18.64
CA ALA A 173 -13.13 -7.34 -18.07
C ALA A 173 -12.33 -7.10 -16.77
N LEU A 174 -11.50 -6.05 -16.71
CA LEU A 174 -10.76 -5.69 -15.49
C LEU A 174 -11.72 -5.33 -14.34
N PHE A 175 -12.72 -4.49 -14.59
CA PHE A 175 -13.67 -4.06 -13.56
C PHE A 175 -14.73 -5.12 -13.24
N SER A 176 -15.09 -5.98 -14.20
CA SER A 176 -15.88 -7.17 -13.93
C SER A 176 -15.07 -8.22 -13.18
N ASN A 177 -13.75 -8.32 -13.38
CA ASN A 177 -12.92 -9.22 -12.60
C ASN A 177 -12.73 -8.74 -11.15
N THR A 178 -12.97 -7.46 -10.85
CA THR A 178 -13.17 -6.98 -9.46
C THR A 178 -14.58 -7.15 -8.91
N ILE A 179 -15.52 -7.68 -9.71
CA ILE A 179 -16.82 -8.20 -9.27
C ILE A 179 -17.10 -9.49 -10.09
N SER A 180 -16.30 -10.53 -9.85
CA SER A 180 -16.39 -11.87 -10.47
C SER A 180 -16.00 -11.97 -11.96
N SER A 181 -14.86 -12.63 -12.25
CA SER A 181 -14.81 -13.83 -13.12
C SER A 181 -13.42 -14.46 -13.37
N GLU A 182 -12.39 -14.22 -12.54
CA GLU A 182 -11.18 -15.08 -12.47
C GLU A 182 -10.80 -15.56 -11.05
N LYS A 183 -11.69 -15.37 -10.07
CA LYS A 183 -11.82 -16.29 -8.92
C LYS A 183 -12.97 -17.26 -9.18
N LYS A 184 -12.83 -18.07 -10.23
CA LYS A 184 -13.65 -19.27 -10.36
C LYS A 184 -13.20 -20.20 -9.23
N ARG A 185 -13.88 -20.12 -8.08
CA ARG A 185 -13.90 -21.12 -7.00
C ARG A 185 -12.60 -21.92 -6.92
N SER A 186 -11.51 -21.27 -6.51
CA SER A 186 -10.48 -22.07 -5.86
C SER A 186 -11.19 -22.75 -4.68
N SER A 187 -11.14 -24.08 -4.60
CA SER A 187 -11.77 -24.76 -3.47
C SER A 187 -11.26 -24.13 -2.18
N PHE A 188 -12.07 -24.12 -1.12
CA PHE A 188 -11.70 -23.51 0.15
C PHE A 188 -10.24 -23.83 0.60
N SER A 189 -9.74 -25.02 0.25
CA SER A 189 -8.34 -25.44 0.42
C SER A 189 -7.28 -24.44 -0.07
N PHE A 190 -7.52 -23.71 -1.17
CA PHE A 190 -6.60 -22.68 -1.66
C PHE A 190 -6.34 -21.60 -0.62
N TYR A 191 -7.38 -21.17 0.09
CA TYR A 191 -7.23 -20.12 1.09
C TYR A 191 -6.62 -20.63 2.39
N GLU A 192 -6.77 -21.91 2.70
CA GLU A 192 -6.13 -22.52 3.87
C GLU A 192 -4.62 -22.72 3.66
N GLU A 193 -4.20 -22.99 2.42
CA GLU A 193 -2.79 -23.23 2.08
C GLU A 193 -2.03 -21.94 1.75
N ASN A 194 -2.74 -20.83 1.49
CA ASN A 194 -2.14 -19.57 1.08
C ASN A 194 -1.83 -18.64 2.27
N GLN A 195 -0.54 -18.33 2.44
CA GLN A 195 -0.01 -17.45 3.49
C GLN A 195 -0.49 -15.99 3.38
N ASP A 196 -0.97 -15.54 2.22
CA ASP A 196 -1.51 -14.20 2.01
C ASP A 196 -2.90 -13.99 2.64
N TYR A 197 -3.50 -15.06 3.18
CA TYR A 197 -4.82 -15.04 3.78
C TYR A 197 -4.79 -15.59 5.21
N PHE A 198 -5.71 -15.10 6.03
CA PHE A 198 -6.07 -15.76 7.28
C PHE A 198 -7.52 -16.22 7.24
N VAL A 199 -7.79 -17.32 7.93
CA VAL A 199 -9.12 -17.90 8.05
C VAL A 199 -9.62 -17.82 9.49
N ARG A 200 -10.89 -17.48 9.66
CA ARG A 200 -11.65 -17.62 10.90
C ARG A 200 -12.79 -18.59 10.69
N SER A 201 -13.15 -19.29 11.77
CA SER A 201 -14.19 -20.31 11.74
C SER A 201 -15.14 -20.09 12.90
N PHE A 202 -16.38 -19.69 12.59
CA PHE A 202 -17.47 -19.53 13.53
C PHE A 202 -18.80 -19.44 12.79
N ASP A 203 -19.91 -19.74 13.47
CA ASP A 203 -21.26 -19.66 12.92
C ASP A 203 -21.71 -18.18 12.82
N VAL A 204 -21.70 -17.65 11.59
CA VAL A 204 -22.04 -16.26 11.25
C VAL A 204 -23.55 -16.09 11.14
N ASN A 205 -24.25 -17.04 10.52
CA ASN A 205 -25.68 -16.93 10.22
C ASN A 205 -26.60 -17.50 11.33
N LYS A 206 -26.01 -18.10 12.37
CA LYS A 206 -26.66 -18.76 13.51
C LYS A 206 -27.53 -19.95 13.11
N ASP A 207 -27.09 -20.74 12.14
CA ASP A 207 -27.77 -21.97 11.71
C ASP A 207 -27.25 -23.25 12.40
N GLY A 208 -26.27 -23.11 13.29
CA GLY A 208 -25.65 -24.22 14.02
C GLY A 208 -24.51 -24.92 13.27
N ARG A 209 -24.13 -24.42 12.08
CA ARG A 209 -22.98 -24.92 11.30
C ARG A 209 -21.82 -23.93 11.39
N THR A 210 -20.61 -24.45 11.25
CA THR A 210 -19.41 -23.60 11.24
C THR A 210 -19.23 -22.99 9.86
N ASP A 211 -19.13 -21.67 9.80
CA ASP A 211 -18.81 -20.95 8.58
C ASP A 211 -17.31 -20.64 8.50
N LYS A 212 -16.84 -20.30 7.29
CA LYS A 212 -15.46 -19.89 7.03
C LYS A 212 -15.42 -18.45 6.58
N ILE A 213 -14.60 -17.65 7.25
CA ILE A 213 -14.36 -16.26 6.90
C ILE A 213 -12.91 -16.14 6.49
N VAL A 214 -12.68 -15.75 5.24
CA VAL A 214 -11.35 -15.61 4.66
C VAL A 214 -11.07 -14.13 4.44
N SER A 215 -9.90 -13.66 4.83
CA SER A 215 -9.47 -12.31 4.53
C SER A 215 -8.00 -12.25 4.17
N SER A 216 -7.62 -11.35 3.27
CA SER A 216 -6.21 -10.99 3.06
C SER A 216 -5.57 -10.59 4.39
N ILE A 217 -4.33 -11.01 4.61
CA ILE A 217 -3.52 -10.48 5.72
C ILE A 217 -3.16 -9.01 5.47
N ALA A 218 -2.74 -8.30 6.51
CA ALA A 218 -2.30 -6.91 6.41
C ALA A 218 -1.21 -6.76 5.34
N TYR A 219 -1.35 -5.77 4.45
CA TYR A 219 -0.46 -5.48 3.31
C TYR A 219 -0.48 -6.46 2.13
N HIS A 220 -1.31 -7.52 2.16
CA HIS A 220 -1.42 -8.52 1.08
C HIS A 220 -2.77 -8.44 0.35
N GLY A 221 -3.33 -7.23 0.26
CA GLY A 221 -4.61 -6.96 -0.38
C GLY A 221 -5.74 -6.73 0.61
N GLU A 222 -6.95 -6.68 0.08
CA GLU A 222 -8.12 -6.18 0.80
C GLU A 222 -9.29 -7.16 0.73
N ASP A 223 -9.06 -8.41 0.37
CA ASP A 223 -10.14 -9.36 0.12
C ASP A 223 -10.84 -9.78 1.41
N LEU A 224 -12.16 -9.98 1.31
CA LEU A 224 -12.99 -10.60 2.33
C LEU A 224 -14.03 -11.53 1.69
N PHE A 225 -14.04 -12.78 2.13
CA PHE A 225 -15.04 -13.78 1.76
C PHE A 225 -15.70 -14.38 3.00
N VAL A 226 -17.00 -14.64 2.93
CA VAL A 226 -17.72 -15.46 3.90
C VAL A 226 -18.32 -16.65 3.16
N PHE A 227 -18.06 -17.85 3.65
CA PHE A 227 -18.63 -19.08 3.14
C PHE A 227 -19.49 -19.75 4.21
N TYR A 228 -20.76 -19.97 3.91
CA TYR A 228 -21.66 -20.71 4.80
C TYR A 228 -21.44 -22.21 4.68
N GLY A 229 -21.36 -22.90 5.82
CA GLY A 229 -21.31 -24.35 5.87
C GLY A 229 -22.66 -24.97 5.50
N ASN A 230 -22.66 -26.07 4.73
CA ASN A 230 -23.89 -26.76 4.34
C ASN A 230 -24.06 -28.13 5.03
N SER A 231 -25.15 -28.84 4.73
CA SER A 231 -25.46 -30.17 5.27
C SER A 231 -24.49 -31.28 4.88
N SER A 232 -23.73 -31.08 3.80
CA SER A 232 -22.78 -32.03 3.24
C SER A 232 -21.34 -31.75 3.68
N ASN A 233 -21.12 -30.88 4.67
CA ASN A 233 -19.80 -30.36 5.08
C ASN A 233 -19.05 -29.62 3.96
N GLU A 234 -19.76 -29.07 2.99
CA GLU A 234 -19.19 -28.18 1.97
C GLU A 234 -19.50 -26.72 2.31
N TYR A 235 -18.86 -25.81 1.58
CA TYR A 235 -18.91 -24.37 1.83
C TYR A 235 -19.42 -23.60 0.61
N ASN A 236 -20.46 -22.78 0.82
CA ASN A 236 -21.07 -21.94 -0.20
C ASN A 236 -20.75 -20.47 0.02
N LEU A 237 -20.25 -19.77 -1.01
CA LEU A 237 -19.96 -18.34 -0.93
C LEU A 237 -21.23 -17.54 -0.62
N ALA A 238 -21.20 -16.80 0.49
CA ALA A 238 -22.30 -15.98 1.00
C ALA A 238 -22.01 -14.48 0.91
N LEU A 239 -20.73 -14.08 0.99
CA LEU A 239 -20.28 -12.70 0.83
C LEU A 239 -18.93 -12.68 0.13
N GLU A 240 -18.79 -11.77 -0.83
CA GLU A 240 -17.52 -11.35 -1.43
C GLU A 240 -17.48 -9.83 -1.38
N THR A 241 -16.49 -9.27 -0.68
CA THR A 241 -16.31 -7.83 -0.53
C THR A 241 -14.88 -7.55 -0.05
N ARG A 242 -14.66 -6.41 0.59
CA ARG A 242 -13.35 -5.99 1.11
C ARG A 242 -13.26 -6.03 2.65
N ASN A 243 -12.04 -6.20 3.16
CA ASN A 243 -11.72 -6.31 4.59
C ASN A 243 -11.52 -4.99 5.32
N PHE A 244 -11.84 -3.86 4.69
CA PHE A 244 -11.74 -2.51 5.26
C PHE A 244 -10.32 -2.03 5.55
N SER A 245 -9.30 -2.72 5.05
CA SER A 245 -7.96 -2.13 4.98
C SER A 245 -7.97 -0.93 4.03
N GLU A 246 -7.12 0.05 4.35
CA GLU A 246 -6.98 1.32 3.67
C GLU A 246 -5.52 1.53 3.23
N ASP A 247 -5.34 2.09 2.04
CA ASP A 247 -4.04 2.51 1.55
C ASP A 247 -3.49 3.67 2.42
N GLY A 248 -2.32 3.45 3.03
CA GLY A 248 -1.71 4.38 3.99
C GLY A 248 -2.55 4.64 5.24
N GLY A 249 -3.55 3.79 5.51
CA GLY A 249 -4.56 3.98 6.55
C GLY A 249 -4.61 2.81 7.53
N ASN A 250 -5.82 2.54 8.04
CA ASN A 250 -6.04 1.40 8.92
C ASN A 250 -5.87 0.07 8.15
N ILE A 251 -5.24 -0.91 8.77
CA ILE A 251 -5.08 -2.27 8.24
C ILE A 251 -5.87 -3.27 9.08
N ILE A 252 -6.28 -4.38 8.45
CA ILE A 252 -6.95 -5.49 9.12
C ILE A 252 -6.11 -6.04 10.28
N GLU A 253 -6.75 -6.17 11.44
CA GLU A 253 -6.19 -6.87 12.61
C GLU A 253 -6.75 -8.28 12.68
N ASN A 254 -8.08 -8.38 12.77
CA ASN A 254 -8.76 -9.65 13.03
C ASN A 254 -10.27 -9.56 12.74
N ILE A 255 -10.93 -10.72 12.72
CA ILE A 255 -12.37 -10.87 12.55
C ILE A 255 -12.94 -11.69 13.71
N TYR A 256 -14.02 -11.19 14.30
CA TYR A 256 -14.67 -11.76 15.49
C TYR A 256 -16.15 -12.07 15.24
N PRO A 257 -16.73 -13.08 15.90
CA PRO A 257 -18.17 -13.28 15.91
C PRO A 257 -18.88 -12.15 16.68
N ILE A 258 -20.11 -11.83 16.29
CA ILE A 258 -21.00 -11.04 17.14
C ILE A 258 -21.62 -11.98 18.18
N ASN A 259 -21.44 -11.65 19.46
CA ASN A 259 -22.01 -12.43 20.55
C ASN A 259 -23.54 -12.44 20.48
N ASN A 260 -24.15 -13.63 20.54
CA ASN A 260 -25.61 -13.84 20.57
C ASN A 260 -26.39 -13.20 19.40
N SER A 261 -25.73 -12.88 18.27
CA SER A 261 -26.38 -12.31 17.09
C SER A 261 -25.73 -12.80 15.81
N LYS A 262 -26.44 -12.67 14.69
CA LYS A 262 -25.89 -12.98 13.36
C LYS A 262 -24.85 -11.91 12.97
N GLY A 263 -23.88 -12.32 12.17
CA GLY A 263 -22.87 -11.44 11.60
C GLY A 263 -21.49 -11.54 12.25
N LEU A 264 -20.65 -10.57 11.91
CA LEU A 264 -19.24 -10.53 12.27
C LEU A 264 -18.78 -9.10 12.52
N ILE A 265 -17.66 -8.99 13.25
CA ILE A 265 -16.98 -7.73 13.53
C ILE A 265 -15.61 -7.80 12.87
N ILE A 266 -15.31 -6.82 12.02
CA ILE A 266 -13.97 -6.64 11.47
C ILE A 266 -13.27 -5.57 12.28
N LYS A 267 -12.12 -5.90 12.86
CA LYS A 267 -11.28 -4.95 13.60
C LYS A 267 -10.10 -4.54 12.74
N THR A 268 -9.90 -3.24 12.61
CA THR A 268 -8.75 -2.64 11.93
C THR A 268 -8.05 -1.67 12.87
N TYR A 269 -6.76 -1.44 12.65
CA TYR A 269 -5.95 -0.53 13.43
C TYR A 269 -5.02 0.30 12.53
N PHE A 270 -4.68 1.50 12.96
CA PHE A 270 -3.69 2.33 12.29
C PHE A 270 -2.29 1.91 12.76
N PRO A 271 -1.40 1.42 11.86
CA PRO A 271 -0.12 0.83 12.25
C PRO A 271 0.96 1.85 12.62
N ASP A 272 0.77 3.11 12.21
CA ASP A 272 1.72 4.19 12.42
C ASP A 272 1.51 4.91 13.77
N ARG A 273 1.87 6.20 13.85
CA ARG A 273 1.79 6.99 15.09
C ARG A 273 0.34 7.31 15.44
N GLY A 274 0.00 7.09 16.69
CA GLY A 274 -1.31 7.41 17.27
C GLY A 274 -2.10 6.16 17.62
N TYR A 275 -3.32 6.36 18.11
CA TYR A 275 -4.25 5.27 18.36
C TYR A 275 -5.51 5.56 17.56
N TYR A 276 -5.75 4.72 16.56
CA TYR A 276 -6.95 4.79 15.75
C TYR A 276 -7.39 3.38 15.33
N GLU A 277 -8.41 2.86 15.99
CA GLU A 277 -9.02 1.56 15.69
C GLU A 277 -10.43 1.74 15.16
N LYS A 278 -10.87 0.80 14.32
CA LYS A 278 -12.24 0.76 13.80
C LYS A 278 -12.77 -0.66 13.91
N GLU A 279 -13.99 -0.79 14.43
CA GLU A 279 -14.73 -2.04 14.49
C GLU A 279 -15.98 -1.93 13.62
N TYR A 280 -16.04 -2.74 12.56
CA TYR A 280 -17.13 -2.73 11.58
C TYR A 280 -18.10 -3.87 11.87
N TYR A 281 -19.35 -3.53 12.18
CA TYR A 281 -20.40 -4.50 12.49
C TYR A 281 -21.17 -4.85 11.23
N ILE A 282 -20.97 -6.06 10.74
CA ILE A 282 -21.51 -6.54 9.48
C ILE A 282 -22.52 -7.64 9.78
N ILE A 283 -23.76 -7.44 9.35
CA ILE A 283 -24.87 -8.38 9.59
C ILE A 283 -25.47 -8.87 8.27
N PRO A 284 -25.78 -10.17 8.14
CA PRO A 284 -26.60 -10.66 7.04
C PRO A 284 -28.06 -10.26 7.26
N GLN A 285 -28.70 -9.73 6.21
CA GLN A 285 -30.11 -9.39 6.20
C GLN A 285 -30.73 -9.84 4.87
N ASP A 286 -31.54 -10.89 4.95
CA ASP A 286 -32.12 -11.58 3.78
C ASP A 286 -31.03 -12.00 2.78
N ASN A 287 -31.06 -11.48 1.55
CA ASN A 287 -30.07 -11.74 0.50
C ASN A 287 -28.99 -10.65 0.42
N THR A 288 -28.86 -9.79 1.43
CA THR A 288 -27.91 -8.68 1.48
C THR A 288 -27.06 -8.72 2.73
N TRP A 289 -25.97 -7.95 2.72
CA TRP A 289 -25.09 -7.77 3.87
C TRP A 289 -25.02 -6.29 4.21
N ILE A 290 -25.31 -5.96 5.46
CA ILE A 290 -25.40 -4.59 5.92
C ILE A 290 -24.25 -4.31 6.88
N LEU A 291 -23.44 -3.30 6.55
CA LEU A 291 -22.62 -2.61 7.55
C LEU A 291 -23.58 -1.77 8.40
N LYS A 292 -23.90 -2.26 9.60
CA LYS A 292 -24.88 -1.64 10.48
C LYS A 292 -24.32 -0.38 11.13
N ASN A 293 -23.15 -0.51 11.75
CA ASN A 293 -22.45 0.58 12.43
C ASN A 293 -20.94 0.35 12.39
N THR A 294 -20.20 1.44 12.62
CA THR A 294 -18.75 1.42 12.81
C THR A 294 -18.43 2.08 14.13
N ILE A 295 -17.73 1.37 15.00
CA ILE A 295 -17.20 1.92 16.23
C ILE A 295 -15.79 2.44 15.93
N TYR A 296 -15.63 3.76 15.97
CA TYR A 296 -14.34 4.42 15.86
C TYR A 296 -13.75 4.65 17.24
N LYS A 297 -12.48 4.27 17.44
CA LYS A 297 -11.76 4.49 18.71
C LYS A 297 -10.53 5.33 18.44
N THR A 298 -10.40 6.46 19.11
CA THR A 298 -9.25 7.35 18.96
C THR A 298 -8.89 8.04 20.28
N MET A 299 -7.64 8.48 20.43
CA MET A 299 -7.20 9.25 21.59
C MET A 299 -7.42 10.75 21.35
N SER A 300 -7.67 11.51 22.42
CA SER A 300 -7.75 12.97 22.33
C SER A 300 -6.42 13.59 21.90
N ASP A 301 -5.32 13.06 22.43
CA ASP A 301 -3.96 13.53 22.24
C ASP A 301 -2.98 12.49 22.80
N VAL A 302 -1.70 12.87 22.91
CA VAL A 302 -0.61 12.00 23.42
C VAL A 302 -0.24 12.26 24.89
N SER A 303 -0.97 13.14 25.58
CA SER A 303 -0.68 13.55 26.96
C SER A 303 -1.04 12.50 27.99
N GLU A 304 -0.60 12.71 29.23
CA GLU A 304 -0.97 11.86 30.36
C GLU A 304 -2.47 11.89 30.65
N ASN A 305 -3.15 13.01 30.39
CA ASN A 305 -4.58 13.18 30.65
C ASN A 305 -5.44 12.82 29.43
N ALA A 306 -4.83 12.21 28.40
CA ALA A 306 -5.53 11.86 27.19
C ALA A 306 -6.68 10.89 27.48
N VAL A 307 -7.82 11.16 26.85
CA VAL A 307 -9.02 10.32 26.94
C VAL A 307 -9.20 9.54 25.65
N LYS A 308 -9.77 8.35 25.75
CA LYS A 308 -10.17 7.56 24.60
C LYS A 308 -11.61 7.90 24.22
N TYR A 309 -11.81 8.38 23.01
CA TYR A 309 -13.12 8.55 22.40
C TYR A 309 -13.54 7.26 21.71
N ILE A 310 -14.77 6.82 21.98
CA ILE A 310 -15.41 5.67 21.36
C ILE A 310 -16.71 6.17 20.72
N CYS A 311 -16.69 6.33 19.41
CA CYS A 311 -17.78 6.88 18.63
C CYS A 311 -18.49 5.74 17.88
N ASP A 312 -19.70 5.39 18.31
CA ASP A 312 -20.55 4.44 17.58
C ASP A 312 -21.33 5.20 16.51
N VAL A 313 -21.00 4.96 15.24
CA VAL A 313 -21.55 5.68 14.09
C VAL A 313 -22.40 4.72 13.26
N THR A 314 -23.69 5.02 13.17
CA THR A 314 -24.63 4.30 12.29
C THR A 314 -24.20 4.42 10.84
N GLN A 315 -24.18 3.29 10.13
CA GLN A 315 -23.83 3.20 8.72
C GLN A 315 -25.08 2.83 7.89
N ASN A 316 -25.72 1.70 8.19
CA ASN A 316 -26.83 1.13 7.42
C ASN A 316 -26.55 1.06 5.91
N ILE A 317 -25.37 0.53 5.55
CA ILE A 317 -24.91 0.46 4.16
C ILE A 317 -24.94 -0.99 3.68
N ASP A 318 -25.57 -1.23 2.53
CA ASP A 318 -25.47 -2.51 1.83
C ASP A 318 -24.09 -2.66 1.18
N ILE A 319 -23.26 -3.52 1.75
CA ILE A 319 -21.87 -3.76 1.32
C ILE A 319 -21.76 -4.73 0.14
N THR A 320 -22.89 -5.24 -0.36
CA THR A 320 -22.95 -6.04 -1.59
C THR A 320 -23.05 -5.18 -2.85
N LYS A 321 -23.30 -3.86 -2.70
CA LYS A 321 -23.46 -2.93 -3.84
C LYS A 321 -22.15 -2.26 -4.22
N ALA A 322 -21.91 -2.09 -5.51
CA ALA A 322 -20.75 -1.36 -6.00
C ALA A 322 -20.63 0.05 -5.38
N GLY A 323 -19.41 0.45 -5.03
CA GLY A 323 -19.11 1.78 -4.51
C GLY A 323 -19.61 2.06 -3.08
N TRP A 324 -20.02 1.05 -2.33
CA TRP A 324 -20.52 1.17 -0.95
C TRP A 324 -19.55 1.89 -0.01
N THR A 325 -18.24 1.76 -0.23
CA THR A 325 -17.18 2.41 0.56
C THR A 325 -17.28 3.93 0.58
N ASN A 326 -17.77 4.57 -0.50
CA ASN A 326 -17.93 6.02 -0.56
C ASN A 326 -19.10 6.53 0.33
N LYS A 327 -19.93 5.63 0.84
CA LYS A 327 -21.10 5.96 1.65
C LYS A 327 -20.82 5.88 3.16
N ILE A 328 -19.61 5.43 3.56
CA ILE A 328 -19.25 5.27 4.96
C ILE A 328 -19.25 6.64 5.64
N ASN A 329 -20.08 6.76 6.67
CA ASN A 329 -20.10 7.93 7.54
C ASN A 329 -18.81 7.97 8.36
N PRO A 330 -18.07 9.09 8.33
CA PRO A 330 -16.83 9.23 9.08
C PRO A 330 -17.09 9.39 10.58
N ILE A 331 -16.04 9.24 11.38
CA ILE A 331 -16.04 9.65 12.78
C ILE A 331 -16.50 11.13 12.92
N PRO A 332 -17.26 11.49 13.96
CA PRO A 332 -17.61 12.88 14.22
C PRO A 332 -16.40 13.81 14.27
N LYS A 333 -16.60 15.06 13.84
CA LYS A 333 -15.61 16.13 13.96
C LYS A 333 -15.17 16.27 15.41
N GLU A 334 -13.91 16.60 15.62
CA GLU A 334 -13.28 16.65 16.94
C GLU A 334 -14.07 17.50 17.96
N SER A 335 -14.57 18.66 17.54
CA SER A 335 -15.38 19.57 18.36
C SER A 335 -16.73 18.98 18.83
N GLU A 336 -17.22 17.92 18.20
CA GLU A 336 -18.47 17.26 18.53
C GLU A 336 -18.29 15.95 19.32
N ARG A 337 -17.05 15.44 19.43
CA ARG A 337 -16.79 14.11 20.02
C ARG A 337 -17.21 14.03 21.48
N ASN A 338 -17.02 15.09 22.26
CA ASN A 338 -17.48 15.17 23.65
C ASN A 338 -19.00 14.99 23.82
N LYS A 339 -19.79 15.25 22.77
CA LYS A 339 -21.25 15.12 22.78
C LYS A 339 -21.74 13.81 22.15
N LYS A 340 -21.01 13.31 21.16
CA LYS A 340 -21.43 12.18 20.31
C LYS A 340 -20.71 10.86 20.61
N CYS A 341 -19.61 10.90 21.35
CA CYS A 341 -18.78 9.75 21.63
C CYS A 341 -18.74 9.46 23.13
N ARG A 342 -18.62 8.19 23.47
CA ARG A 342 -18.34 7.77 24.84
C ARG A 342 -16.87 8.06 25.15
N ILE A 343 -16.61 8.56 26.35
CA ILE A 343 -15.27 8.92 26.82
C ILE A 343 -14.82 7.85 27.83
N GLU A 344 -13.66 7.26 27.59
CA GLU A 344 -12.98 6.37 28.54
C GLU A 344 -11.69 7.05 29.02
N ASN A 345 -11.55 7.16 30.34
CA ASN A 345 -10.28 7.59 30.94
C ASN A 345 -9.27 6.47 30.80
N VAL A 346 -8.14 6.76 30.17
CA VAL A 346 -7.03 5.82 30.06
C VAL A 346 -6.33 5.81 31.41
N SER A 347 -6.70 4.86 32.29
CA SER A 347 -6.02 4.72 33.58
C SER A 347 -4.52 4.51 33.32
N ARG A 348 -3.67 5.08 34.18
CA ARG A 348 -2.19 4.96 34.12
C ARG A 348 -1.71 3.50 33.98
N ASP A 349 -2.54 2.54 34.37
CA ASP A 349 -2.26 1.09 34.33
C ASP A 349 -2.41 0.44 32.94
N SER A 350 -2.99 1.15 31.96
CA SER A 350 -3.35 0.57 30.65
C SER A 350 -2.38 0.90 29.52
N ARG A 351 -1.51 1.90 29.65
CA ARG A 351 -0.45 2.19 28.66
C ARG A 351 0.77 1.32 28.93
N LYS A 352 0.71 0.07 28.46
CA LYS A 352 1.88 -0.83 28.49
C LYS A 352 2.82 -0.48 27.34
N TYR A 353 3.89 0.24 27.65
CA TYR A 353 4.97 0.45 26.71
C TYR A 353 5.89 -0.77 26.68
N PHE A 354 6.42 -1.11 25.51
CA PHE A 354 7.40 -2.17 25.35
C PHE A 354 8.46 -1.79 24.30
N ILE A 355 9.62 -2.44 24.39
CA ILE A 355 10.71 -2.22 23.45
C ILE A 355 10.46 -2.98 22.14
N GLN A 356 10.66 -2.33 21.01
CA GLN A 356 10.71 -2.98 19.70
C GLN A 356 11.95 -2.48 18.94
N ASP A 357 12.96 -3.34 18.85
CA ASP A 357 14.21 -3.10 18.14
C ASP A 357 14.52 -4.31 17.23
N PRO A 358 14.76 -4.11 15.91
CA PRO A 358 15.17 -5.19 15.00
C PRO A 358 16.43 -5.92 15.44
N ASP A 359 17.33 -5.25 16.17
CA ASP A 359 18.57 -5.82 16.70
C ASP A 359 18.31 -6.79 17.89
N GLY A 360 17.05 -6.97 18.29
CA GLY A 360 16.63 -7.82 19.40
C GLY A 360 16.78 -7.20 20.79
N TYR A 361 17.41 -6.02 20.89
CA TYR A 361 17.51 -5.23 22.11
C TYR A 361 17.79 -3.76 21.79
N THR A 362 17.57 -2.89 22.77
CA THR A 362 17.97 -1.48 22.71
C THR A 362 18.78 -1.08 23.95
N ASN A 363 19.53 0.02 23.86
CA ASN A 363 20.36 0.51 24.97
C ASN A 363 19.60 1.56 25.79
N LEU A 364 19.46 1.32 27.10
CA LEU A 364 19.12 2.34 28.08
C LEU A 364 20.36 3.21 28.33
N ARG A 365 20.26 4.52 28.09
CA ARG A 365 21.38 5.45 28.20
C ARG A 365 21.22 6.41 29.36
N LYS A 366 22.33 6.99 29.81
CA LYS A 366 22.33 7.95 30.92
C LYS A 366 21.74 9.31 30.54
N ASP A 367 21.97 9.76 29.30
CA ASP A 367 21.49 11.05 28.77
C ASP A 367 20.76 10.89 27.42
N LYS A 368 20.08 11.96 26.98
CA LYS A 368 19.33 12.08 25.72
C LYS A 368 20.23 12.13 24.44
N LEU A 369 21.23 11.24 24.34
CA LEU A 369 22.24 11.23 23.27
C LEU A 369 22.68 9.81 22.90
N ALA A 370 22.85 9.54 21.60
CA ALA A 370 23.21 8.21 21.09
C ALA A 370 24.61 7.73 21.51
N THR A 371 25.49 8.65 21.90
CA THR A 371 26.86 8.36 22.37
C THR A 371 26.98 8.30 23.89
N SER A 372 25.89 8.56 24.64
CA SER A 372 25.91 8.54 26.11
C SER A 372 26.13 7.12 26.66
N GLU A 373 26.65 7.07 27.89
CA GLU A 373 26.92 5.85 28.66
C GLU A 373 25.72 4.90 28.64
N VAL A 374 25.98 3.62 28.35
CA VAL A 374 24.96 2.57 28.34
C VAL A 374 24.80 2.00 29.75
N LEU A 375 23.63 2.20 30.34
CA LEU A 375 23.29 1.74 31.69
C LEU A 375 22.78 0.28 31.72
N GLN A 376 22.09 -0.13 30.64
CA GLN A 376 21.49 -1.46 30.50
C GLN A 376 21.15 -1.76 29.03
N LYS A 377 21.14 -3.04 28.64
CA LYS A 377 20.50 -3.51 27.40
C LYS A 377 19.11 -4.04 27.72
N VAL A 378 18.08 -3.48 27.08
CA VAL A 378 16.66 -3.85 27.28
C VAL A 378 16.20 -4.66 26.07
N LYS A 379 15.72 -5.89 26.27
CA LYS A 379 15.37 -6.79 25.16
C LYS A 379 14.11 -6.33 24.43
N SER A 380 14.03 -6.58 23.13
CA SER A 380 12.79 -6.40 22.36
C SER A 380 11.68 -7.28 22.93
N GLY A 381 10.46 -6.75 23.01
CA GLY A 381 9.30 -7.33 23.67
C GLY A 381 9.20 -7.03 25.17
N GLU A 382 10.23 -6.48 25.79
CA GLU A 382 10.22 -6.17 27.23
C GLU A 382 9.37 -4.94 27.53
N ASN A 383 8.51 -5.05 28.55
CA ASN A 383 7.70 -3.92 29.00
C ASN A 383 8.56 -2.92 29.78
N ILE A 384 8.26 -1.64 29.60
CA ILE A 384 8.89 -0.51 30.29
C ILE A 384 7.83 0.44 30.82
N GLU A 385 8.18 1.17 31.87
CA GLU A 385 7.42 2.33 32.33
C GLU A 385 8.02 3.59 31.69
N VAL A 386 7.21 4.41 31.05
CA VAL A 386 7.67 5.70 30.48
C VAL A 386 7.34 6.79 31.50
N ILE A 387 8.37 7.43 32.04
CA ILE A 387 8.28 8.48 33.06
C ILE A 387 8.14 9.86 32.41
N ASP A 388 8.91 10.14 31.36
CA ASP A 388 8.85 11.39 30.59
C ASP A 388 9.02 11.07 29.10
N ASN A 389 8.09 11.54 28.27
CA ASN A 389 8.10 11.34 26.82
C ASN A 389 8.32 12.64 26.03
N SER A 390 8.90 13.67 26.66
CA SER A 390 9.23 14.93 26.02
C SER A 390 10.45 14.82 25.09
N GLY A 391 10.20 14.97 23.79
CA GLY A 391 11.22 14.98 22.73
C GLY A 391 11.49 13.61 22.12
N ASP A 392 12.70 13.39 21.61
CA ASP A 392 13.08 12.16 20.90
C ASP A 392 13.62 11.05 21.82
N TRP A 393 13.95 11.41 23.06
CA TRP A 393 14.53 10.53 24.06
C TRP A 393 13.62 10.48 25.29
N PHE A 394 12.97 9.34 25.49
CA PHE A 394 12.04 9.13 26.58
C PHE A 394 12.81 8.69 27.82
N LEU A 395 12.52 9.30 28.97
CA LEU A 395 12.93 8.79 30.27
C LEU A 395 12.04 7.59 30.59
N VAL A 396 12.67 6.45 30.84
CA VAL A 396 11.97 5.19 31.10
C VAL A 396 12.54 4.53 32.34
N LYS A 397 11.74 3.66 32.94
CA LYS A 397 12.14 2.72 33.98
C LYS A 397 11.97 1.30 33.50
N THR A 398 13.04 0.52 33.58
CA THR A 398 13.04 -0.89 33.17
C THR A 398 12.39 -1.77 34.23
N LYS A 399 12.06 -3.02 33.89
CA LYS A 399 11.57 -4.02 34.86
C LYS A 399 12.53 -4.24 36.05
N GLU A 400 13.82 -3.98 35.83
CA GLU A 400 14.89 -4.09 36.84
C GLU A 400 14.97 -2.83 37.73
N GLY A 401 14.12 -1.83 37.49
CA GLY A 401 14.02 -0.60 38.26
C GLY A 401 15.05 0.48 37.88
N LYS A 402 15.84 0.28 36.83
CA LYS A 402 16.80 1.28 36.35
C LYS A 402 16.12 2.35 35.51
N GLU A 403 16.46 3.60 35.78
CA GLU A 403 15.98 4.76 35.03
C GLU A 403 17.04 5.26 34.04
N GLY A 404 16.60 5.66 32.85
CA GLY A 404 17.47 6.21 31.81
C GLY A 404 16.70 6.52 30.53
N TYR A 405 17.42 6.90 29.48
CA TYR A 405 16.83 7.35 28.23
C TYR A 405 16.91 6.31 27.12
N ILE A 406 15.79 6.11 26.43
CA ILE A 406 15.71 5.31 25.21
C ILE A 406 15.11 6.19 24.10
N HIS A 407 15.67 6.10 22.90
CA HIS A 407 15.15 6.82 21.75
C HIS A 407 13.75 6.31 21.39
N LYS A 408 12.80 7.21 21.18
CA LYS A 408 11.37 6.89 20.97
C LYS A 408 11.12 5.89 19.83
N SER A 409 12.00 5.82 18.83
CA SER A 409 11.90 4.86 17.72
C SER A 409 11.97 3.40 18.16
N ARG A 410 12.37 3.12 19.40
CA ARG A 410 12.51 1.78 19.97
C ARG A 410 11.41 1.44 20.97
N ILE A 411 10.44 2.34 21.16
CA ILE A 411 9.36 2.19 22.14
C ILE A 411 8.02 2.13 21.40
N LYS A 412 7.20 1.15 21.74
CA LYS A 412 5.82 1.01 21.26
C LYS A 412 4.87 0.93 22.45
N SER A 413 3.62 1.33 22.25
CA SER A 413 2.53 1.11 23.21
C SER A 413 1.64 -0.03 22.71
N LYS A 414 1.13 -0.85 23.63
CA LYS A 414 0.04 -1.80 23.35
C LYS A 414 -1.30 -1.12 23.22
#